data_AF-A0A838J8V1-F1
#
_entry.id   AF-A0A838J8V1-F1
#
_cell.length_a   1.000
_cell.length_b   1.000
_cell.length_c   1.000
_cell.angle_alpha   90.00
_cell.angle_beta   90.00
_cell.angle_gamma   90.00
#
_symmetry.space_group_name_H-M   'P 1'
#
loop_
_entity.id
_entity.type
_entity.pdbx_description
1 polymer ?
#
loop_
_entity_poly.entity_id
_entity_poly.type
_entity_poly.pdbx_seq_one_letter_code
_entity_poly.pdbx_strand_id
1 'polypeptide(L)' 'MVETTINQIETGHFDSHSGIRFPQNGCVSCSHLGLCLGNEQLIAAKLIRKAGASDLDWLDELVD' A
#
# COMPACT_ATOMS: atom_id res chain seq x y z
N MET A 1 -10.85 -13.08 15.56
CA MET A 1 -10.01 -11.99 14.99
C MET A 1 -9.19 -12.49 13.81
N VAL A 2 -8.40 -13.56 13.96
CA VAL A 2 -7.62 -14.15 12.84
C VAL A 2 -8.51 -14.61 11.68
N GLU A 3 -9.56 -15.39 11.96
CA GLU A 3 -10.48 -15.89 10.91
C GLU A 3 -11.16 -14.77 10.12
N THR A 4 -11.56 -13.68 10.80
CA THR A 4 -12.14 -12.50 10.16
C THR A 4 -11.14 -11.83 9.21
N THR A 5 -9.88 -11.69 9.64
CA THR A 5 -8.82 -11.11 8.80
C THR A 5 -8.51 -11.99 7.59
N ILE A 6 -8.49 -13.32 7.77
CA ILE A 6 -8.31 -14.26 6.64
C ILE A 6 -9.42 -14.06 5.60
N ASN A 7 -10.69 -14.04 6.03
CA ASN A 7 -11.81 -13.87 5.14
C ASN A 7 -11.76 -12.51 4.39
N GLN A 8 -11.37 -11.43 5.08
CA GLN A 8 -11.18 -10.12 4.45
C GLN A 8 -10.12 -10.16 3.34
N ILE A 9 -9.00 -10.85 3.56
CA ILE A 9 -7.95 -11.00 2.54
C ILE A 9 -8.46 -11.84 1.36
N GLU A 10 -9.11 -12.98 1.63
CA GLU A 10 -9.63 -13.88 0.60
C GLU A 10 -10.72 -13.24 -0.26
N THR A 11 -11.51 -12.34 0.33
CA THR A 11 -12.54 -11.56 -0.38
C THR A 11 -12.01 -10.30 -1.05
N GLY A 12 -10.71 -10.01 -0.95
CA GLY A 12 -10.08 -8.81 -1.50
C GLY A 12 -10.52 -7.52 -0.81
N HIS A 13 -11.01 -7.60 0.42
CA HIS A 13 -11.47 -6.47 1.20
C HIS A 13 -10.29 -5.79 1.91
N PHE A 14 -9.73 -4.78 1.26
CA PHE A 14 -8.67 -3.94 1.81
C PHE A 14 -9.21 -2.55 2.15
N ASP A 15 -9.16 -2.18 3.43
CA ASP A 15 -9.48 -0.83 3.86
C ASP A 15 -8.49 0.18 3.27
N SER A 16 -8.99 1.33 2.85
CA SER A 16 -8.17 2.41 2.31
C SER A 16 -7.19 3.00 3.34
N HIS A 17 -7.42 2.76 4.63
CA HIS A 17 -6.61 3.29 5.71
C HIS A 17 -6.38 2.25 6.79
N SER A 18 -5.13 2.10 7.22
CA SER A 18 -4.83 1.35 8.43
C SER A 18 -5.37 2.10 9.65
N GLY A 19 -6.05 1.39 10.55
CA GLY A 19 -6.54 1.99 11.79
C GLY A 19 -5.39 2.58 12.61
N ILE A 20 -5.50 3.86 12.96
CA ILE A 20 -4.50 4.54 13.79
C ILE A 20 -4.56 3.97 15.21
N ARG A 21 -3.49 3.30 15.66
CA ARG A 21 -3.36 2.88 17.05
C ARG A 21 -2.37 3.77 17.78
N PHE A 22 -2.79 4.40 18.87
CA PHE A 22 -1.89 5.18 19.72
C PHE A 22 -1.06 4.23 20.61
N PRO A 23 0.25 4.47 20.83
CA PRO A 23 1.07 5.60 20.33
C PRO A 23 1.73 5.34 18.97
N GLN A 24 1.62 4.12 18.41
CA GLN A 24 2.35 3.71 17.21
C GLN A 24 1.48 3.79 15.95
N ASN A 25 1.56 4.91 15.24
CA ASN A 25 0.96 5.02 13.91
C ASN A 25 1.87 4.38 12.85
N GLY A 26 1.60 3.12 12.48
CA GLY A 26 2.36 2.41 11.44
C GLY A 26 2.35 3.07 10.06
N CYS A 27 1.44 4.02 9.79
CA CYS A 27 1.39 4.75 8.53
C CYS A 27 2.61 5.65 8.32
N VAL A 28 3.18 6.22 9.39
CA VAL A 28 4.27 7.21 9.27
C VAL A 28 5.56 6.61 8.70
N SER A 29 5.76 5.32 8.91
CA SER A 29 6.90 4.53 8.40
C SER A 29 6.56 3.73 7.14
N CYS A 30 5.31 3.74 6.67
CA CYS A 30 4.91 3.00 5.47
C CYS A 30 5.36 3.70 4.19
N SER A 31 6.06 2.98 3.31
CA SER A 31 6.45 3.49 1.98
C SER A 31 5.27 3.76 1.06
N HIS A 32 4.14 3.07 1.27
CA HIS A 32 2.93 3.19 0.46
C HIS A 32 1.96 4.27 0.96
N LEU A 33 2.34 5.05 1.99
CA LEU A 33 1.47 6.08 2.58
C LEU A 33 0.90 7.05 1.54
N GLY A 34 1.71 7.44 0.55
CA GLY A 34 1.27 8.33 -0.52
C GLY A 34 0.12 7.74 -1.35
N LEU A 35 0.12 6.43 -1.60
CA LEU A 35 -0.97 5.74 -2.32
C LEU A 35 -2.25 5.72 -1.50
N CYS A 36 -2.15 5.40 -0.20
CA CYS A 36 -3.31 5.39 0.70
C CYS A 36 -3.99 6.76 0.82
N LEU A 37 -3.22 7.86 0.74
CA LEU A 37 -3.74 9.23 0.86
C LEU A 37 -4.02 9.91 -0.48
N GLY A 38 -3.71 9.27 -1.61
CA GLY A 38 -3.76 9.94 -2.92
C GLY A 38 -2.84 11.17 -3.01
N ASN A 39 -1.68 11.13 -2.34
CA ASN A 39 -0.76 12.27 -2.25
C ASN A 39 0.49 12.03 -3.11
N GLU A 40 0.53 12.68 -4.27
CA GLU A 40 1.61 12.54 -5.26
C GLU A 40 3.00 12.89 -4.72
N GLN A 41 3.11 13.90 -3.85
CA GLN A 41 4.39 14.30 -3.28
C GLN A 41 4.97 13.18 -2.40
N LEU A 42 4.12 12.53 -1.61
CA LEU A 42 4.51 11.38 -0.80
C LEU A 42 4.81 10.15 -1.66
N ILE A 43 4.07 9.95 -2.75
CA ILE A 43 4.34 8.86 -3.71
C ILE A 43 5.75 9.05 -4.30
N ALA A 44 6.04 10.24 -4.83
CA ALA A 44 7.33 10.52 -5.43
C ALA A 44 8.50 10.41 -4.44
N ALA A 45 8.29 10.80 -3.18
CA ALA A 45 9.35 10.83 -2.17
C ALA A 45 9.58 9.50 -1.44
N LYS A 46 8.55 8.66 -1.25
CA LYS A 46 8.60 7.50 -0.34
C LYS A 46 8.24 6.16 -0.97
N LEU A 47 7.55 6.14 -2.11
CA LEU A 47 7.14 4.87 -2.73
C LEU A 47 8.38 4.10 -3.15
N ILE A 48 8.56 2.91 -2.58
CA ILE A 48 9.62 1.99 -3.01
C ILE A 48 9.13 1.36 -4.30
N ARG A 49 9.61 1.88 -5.43
CA ARG A 49 9.46 1.21 -6.71
C ARG A 49 10.49 0.10 -6.76
N LYS A 50 10.02 -1.13 -6.60
CA LYS A 50 10.83 -2.27 -7.02
C LYS A 50 10.81 -2.19 -8.54
N ALA A 51 11.92 -1.75 -9.15
CA ALA A 51 12.12 -1.94 -10.59
C ALA A 51 11.75 -3.39 -10.87
N GLY A 52 10.84 -3.59 -11.83
CA GLY A 52 10.34 -4.91 -12.17
C GLY A 52 11.50 -5.90 -12.15
N ALA A 53 11.26 -7.08 -11.58
CA ALA A 53 12.08 -8.24 -11.92
C ALA A 53 12.31 -8.13 -13.42
N SER A 54 13.57 -8.02 -13.87
CA SER A 54 14.03 -7.40 -15.13
C SER A 54 13.35 -7.88 -16.43
N ASP A 55 12.40 -8.81 -16.31
CA ASP A 55 11.60 -9.46 -17.34
C ASP A 55 10.09 -9.07 -17.28
N LEU A 56 9.67 -8.16 -16.38
CA LEU A 56 8.27 -7.79 -16.13
C LEU A 56 8.01 -6.27 -16.25
N ASP A 57 8.75 -5.58 -17.11
CA ASP A 57 8.59 -4.14 -17.37
C ASP A 57 7.15 -3.73 -17.78
N TRP A 58 6.33 -4.67 -18.25
CA TRP A 58 4.92 -4.43 -18.59
C TRP A 58 3.99 -4.19 -17.38
N LEU A 59 4.43 -4.54 -16.15
CA LEU A 59 3.66 -4.29 -14.92
C LEU A 59 3.83 -2.87 -14.36
N ASP A 60 4.81 -2.11 -14.87
CA ASP A 60 5.02 -0.71 -14.49
C ASP A 60 4.06 0.24 -15.23
N GLU A 61 3.36 -0.24 -16.27
CA GLU A 61 2.26 0.48 -16.92
C GLU A 61 0.97 0.34 -16.08
N LEU A 62 0.91 1.10 -14.98
CA LEU A 62 -0.37 1.48 -14.41
C LEU A 62 -0.96 2.56 -15.34
N VAL A 63 -1.61 2.12 -16.41
CA VAL A 63 -2.32 2.99 -17.35
C VAL A 63 -3.61 3.47 -16.67
N ASP A 64 -3.82 4.79 -16.65
CA ASP A 64 -5.06 5.45 -16.19
C ASP A 64 -6.32 4.92 -16.88
#